data_AF-A0A8T6VT92-F1
#
_entry.id   AF-A0A8T6VT92-F1
#
_cell.length_a   1.000
_cell.length_b   1.000
_cell.length_c   1.000
_cell.angle_alpha   90.00
_cell.angle_beta   90.00
_cell.angle_gamma   90.00
#
_symmetry.space_group_name_H-M   'P 1'
#
loop_
_entity.id
_entity.type
_entity.pdbx_description
1 polymer ?
#
loop_
_entity_poly.entity_id
_entity_poly.type
_entity_poly.pdbx_seq_one_letter_code
_entity_poly.pdbx_strand_id
1 'polypeptide(L)'
;MKIKTGLFGGKGRLSVEGGMKAKEVEVGRELVVDGDCVAESIDVGGSFEVKGKTEAESIDVGGRLAASGSVKATTIDVGGSVGVQSAVNVGRMDVGGRVIVNGGRIGKVEVGGSLESNASLDFDFIDVGGRVKLVGETKGGDVDVGGSFRVDGDLRFGKIDVGGVVKIIGSAEGDSLDVGGKLLVEKFLTLSDTLEVGGKADVEGDLAAHAINIGGKVEAYQITAKDSVSVGGAMVTEGGVDASYVKIGRQGRVKGAIRADEVLIRSGARVEDIHGGKITMERGAHAKNVYGESVHIESRCRVEGEIQYTSSLETERGVQFTKNPVKVAALPQ
;
A
#
# COMPACT_ATOMS: atom_id res chain seq x y z
N MET A 1 32.15 -35.19 -14.20
CA MET A 1 32.05 -34.91 -15.66
C MET A 1 31.50 -33.51 -15.82
N LYS A 2 32.29 -32.52 -16.27
CA LYS A 2 31.76 -31.20 -16.66
C LYS A 2 31.37 -31.33 -18.12
N ILE A 3 30.09 -31.45 -18.43
CA ILE A 3 29.67 -31.43 -19.83
C ILE A 3 29.85 -29.98 -20.30
N LYS A 4 30.91 -29.75 -21.08
CA LYS A 4 31.22 -28.46 -21.70
C LYS A 4 30.72 -28.53 -23.13
N THR A 5 29.79 -27.64 -23.44
CA THR A 5 29.27 -27.28 -24.77
C THR A 5 28.41 -28.31 -25.50
N GLY A 6 27.21 -27.87 -25.89
CA GLY A 6 26.25 -28.57 -26.73
C GLY A 6 24.85 -28.04 -26.44
N LEU A 7 24.04 -27.75 -27.47
CA LEU A 7 22.59 -27.62 -27.29
C LEU A 7 22.11 -28.92 -26.63
N PHE A 8 21.54 -28.82 -25.43
CA PHE A 8 20.87 -29.95 -24.80
C PHE A 8 19.40 -29.88 -25.17
N GLY A 9 19.05 -30.40 -26.35
CA GLY A 9 17.66 -30.57 -26.80
C GLY A 9 17.29 -32.04 -26.78
N GLY A 10 16.56 -32.49 -25.76
CA GLY A 10 16.10 -33.87 -25.63
C GLY A 10 14.59 -33.95 -25.42
N LYS A 11 13.89 -34.78 -26.21
CA LYS A 11 12.49 -35.18 -25.95
C LYS A 11 12.35 -36.24 -24.84
N GLY A 12 13.46 -36.64 -24.23
CA GLY A 12 13.57 -37.66 -23.18
C GLY A 12 13.86 -37.06 -21.79
N ARG A 13 14.05 -37.94 -20.80
CA ARG A 13 14.48 -37.58 -19.44
C ARG A 13 16.02 -37.61 -19.38
N LEU A 14 16.63 -36.55 -18.86
CA LEU A 14 18.08 -36.47 -18.64
C LEU A 14 18.38 -36.18 -17.16
N SER A 15 19.36 -36.88 -16.59
CA SER A 15 19.86 -36.64 -15.24
C SER A 15 21.36 -36.35 -15.29
N VAL A 16 21.78 -35.26 -14.65
CA VAL A 16 23.18 -34.83 -14.53
C VAL A 16 23.58 -34.91 -13.06
N GLU A 17 24.37 -35.92 -12.69
CA GLU A 17 24.81 -36.17 -11.29
C GLU A 17 25.73 -35.07 -10.70
N GLY A 18 26.14 -34.08 -11.51
CA GLY A 18 27.01 -32.99 -11.09
C GLY A 18 26.54 -31.65 -11.63
N GLY A 19 27.42 -30.66 -11.65
CA GLY A 19 27.11 -29.36 -12.24
C GLY A 19 27.05 -29.38 -13.77
N MET A 20 26.20 -28.51 -14.32
CA MET A 20 26.01 -28.29 -15.74
C MET A 20 26.51 -26.89 -16.11
N LYS A 21 27.28 -26.79 -17.21
CA LYS A 21 27.60 -25.50 -17.82
C LYS A 21 27.36 -25.56 -19.32
N ALA A 22 26.39 -24.79 -19.81
CA ALA A 22 26.03 -24.72 -21.21
C ALA A 22 25.95 -23.26 -21.66
N LYS A 23 25.79 -23.05 -22.97
CA LYS A 23 25.39 -21.75 -23.49
C LYS A 23 23.86 -21.65 -23.43
N GLU A 24 23.20 -22.66 -23.99
CA GLU A 24 21.74 -22.77 -24.09
C GLU A 24 21.31 -24.12 -23.50
N VAL A 25 20.20 -24.11 -22.76
CA VAL A 25 19.56 -25.30 -22.17
C VAL A 25 18.11 -25.34 -22.62
N GLU A 26 17.70 -26.40 -23.33
CA GLU A 26 16.32 -26.59 -23.81
C GLU A 26 15.69 -27.84 -23.19
N VAL A 27 14.75 -27.64 -22.26
CA VAL A 27 14.12 -28.74 -21.54
C VAL A 27 12.76 -29.05 -22.15
N GLY A 28 12.73 -29.97 -23.12
CA GLY A 28 11.48 -30.38 -23.75
C GLY A 28 10.57 -31.27 -22.88
N ARG A 29 11.15 -32.14 -22.03
CA ARG A 29 10.39 -33.06 -21.17
C ARG A 29 10.86 -33.04 -19.72
N GLU A 30 12.06 -33.56 -19.43
CA GLU A 30 12.57 -33.58 -18.05
C GLU A 30 14.10 -33.48 -18.02
N LEU A 31 14.62 -32.54 -17.24
CA LEU A 31 16.04 -32.39 -16.93
C LEU A 31 16.19 -32.27 -15.41
N VAL A 32 17.10 -33.06 -14.84
CA VAL A 32 17.49 -32.98 -13.42
C VAL A 32 18.99 -32.74 -13.34
N VAL A 33 19.40 -31.72 -12.58
CA VAL A 33 20.80 -31.38 -12.33
C VAL A 33 21.05 -31.40 -10.82
N ASP A 34 21.88 -32.31 -10.35
CA ASP A 34 22.19 -32.47 -8.93
C ASP A 34 23.14 -31.38 -8.39
N GLY A 35 23.95 -30.78 -9.27
CA GLY A 35 24.83 -29.67 -8.94
C GLY A 35 24.31 -28.31 -9.38
N ASP A 36 25.22 -27.36 -9.57
CA ASP A 36 24.91 -26.03 -10.09
C ASP A 36 24.66 -26.07 -11.60
N CYS A 37 23.74 -25.23 -12.09
CA CYS A 37 23.50 -24.99 -13.50
C CYS A 37 23.93 -23.55 -13.86
N VAL A 38 24.84 -23.43 -14.83
CA VAL A 38 25.24 -22.13 -15.39
C VAL A 38 24.98 -22.13 -16.89
N ALA A 39 24.18 -21.19 -17.37
CA ALA A 39 23.86 -21.02 -18.79
C ALA A 39 23.83 -19.53 -19.18
N GLU A 40 23.77 -19.23 -20.47
CA GLU A 40 23.35 -17.91 -20.94
C GLU A 40 21.81 -17.89 -21.01
N SER A 41 21.21 -18.89 -21.65
CA SER A 41 19.76 -19.05 -21.78
C SER A 41 19.26 -20.43 -21.33
N ILE A 42 18.09 -20.45 -20.68
CA ILE A 42 17.38 -21.65 -20.25
C ILE A 42 15.93 -21.55 -20.71
N ASP A 43 15.48 -22.45 -21.57
CA ASP A 43 14.08 -22.62 -22.00
C ASP A 43 13.52 -23.92 -21.40
N VAL A 44 12.44 -23.81 -20.64
CA VAL A 44 11.79 -24.94 -19.97
C VAL A 44 10.37 -25.13 -20.50
N GLY A 45 10.21 -25.93 -21.55
CA GLY A 45 8.90 -26.40 -22.01
C GLY A 45 8.32 -27.55 -21.16
N GLY A 46 9.18 -28.39 -20.59
CA GLY A 46 8.85 -29.55 -19.76
C GLY A 46 9.06 -29.30 -18.27
N SER A 47 9.89 -30.11 -17.61
CA SER A 47 10.24 -29.99 -16.19
C SER A 47 11.75 -29.90 -15.99
N PHE A 48 12.22 -28.83 -15.37
CA PHE A 48 13.63 -28.64 -15.03
C PHE A 48 13.80 -28.58 -13.51
N GLU A 49 14.59 -29.50 -12.94
CA GLU A 49 14.95 -29.51 -11.53
C GLU A 49 16.45 -29.26 -11.36
N VAL A 50 16.81 -28.31 -10.49
CA VAL A 50 18.20 -28.02 -10.12
C VAL A 50 18.32 -28.05 -8.60
N LYS A 51 19.21 -28.91 -8.07
CA LYS A 51 19.46 -28.99 -6.62
C LYS A 51 20.47 -27.93 -6.16
N GLY A 52 21.45 -27.60 -7.00
CA GLY A 52 22.40 -26.51 -6.76
C GLY A 52 21.86 -25.14 -7.14
N LYS A 53 22.77 -24.20 -7.37
CA LYS A 53 22.45 -22.84 -7.83
C LYS A 53 22.15 -22.83 -9.32
N THR A 54 21.29 -21.91 -9.74
CA THR A 54 21.05 -21.62 -11.16
C THR A 54 21.50 -20.19 -11.45
N GLU A 55 22.43 -20.03 -12.40
CA GLU A 55 22.84 -18.73 -12.94
C GLU A 55 22.60 -18.70 -14.44
N ALA A 56 21.82 -17.71 -14.91
CA ALA A 56 21.54 -17.49 -16.32
C ALA A 56 21.47 -16.00 -16.66
N GLU A 57 21.49 -15.64 -17.93
CA GLU A 57 21.07 -14.30 -18.36
C GLU A 57 19.55 -14.26 -18.49
N SER A 58 18.96 -15.23 -19.21
CA SER A 58 17.53 -15.37 -19.43
C SER A 58 17.00 -16.76 -19.07
N ILE A 59 15.82 -16.82 -18.46
CA ILE A 59 15.10 -18.06 -18.18
C ILE A 59 13.65 -17.92 -18.66
N ASP A 60 13.22 -18.73 -19.62
CA ASP A 60 11.83 -18.85 -20.06
C ASP A 60 11.24 -20.17 -19.53
N VAL A 61 10.09 -20.10 -18.87
CA VAL A 61 9.43 -21.25 -18.27
C VAL A 61 7.99 -21.35 -18.75
N GLY A 62 7.78 -22.12 -19.82
CA GLY A 62 6.44 -22.56 -20.26
C GLY A 62 5.90 -23.74 -19.45
N GLY A 63 6.80 -24.59 -18.94
CA GLY A 63 6.50 -25.78 -18.14
C GLY A 63 6.73 -25.56 -16.64
N ARG A 64 7.67 -26.29 -16.04
CA ARG A 64 8.00 -26.21 -14.62
C ARG A 64 9.50 -26.08 -14.37
N LEU A 65 9.91 -25.07 -13.62
CA LEU A 65 11.24 -24.97 -13.02
C LEU A 65 11.16 -25.16 -11.51
N ALA A 66 11.96 -26.07 -10.96
CA ALA A 66 12.13 -26.28 -9.52
C ALA A 66 13.60 -26.14 -9.15
N ALA A 67 13.94 -25.10 -8.38
CA ALA A 67 15.29 -24.84 -7.90
C ALA A 67 15.34 -24.96 -6.38
N SER A 68 16.22 -25.83 -5.87
CA SER A 68 16.48 -25.93 -4.44
C SER A 68 17.47 -24.85 -3.98
N GLY A 69 18.51 -24.59 -4.78
CA GLY A 69 19.46 -23.51 -4.56
C GLY A 69 18.98 -22.15 -5.08
N SER A 70 19.83 -21.13 -4.89
CA SER A 70 19.53 -19.76 -5.32
C SER A 70 19.45 -19.64 -6.84
N VAL A 71 18.56 -18.78 -7.32
CA VAL A 71 18.46 -18.44 -8.75
C VAL A 71 18.91 -17.01 -8.98
N LYS A 72 19.87 -16.82 -9.89
CA LYS A 72 20.30 -15.51 -10.36
C LYS A 72 20.07 -15.40 -11.85
N ALA A 73 19.35 -14.35 -12.27
CA ALA A 73 19.08 -14.10 -13.68
C ALA A 73 18.96 -12.61 -13.99
N THR A 74 19.19 -12.21 -15.23
CA THR A 74 18.81 -10.86 -15.67
C THR A 74 17.31 -10.80 -15.89
N THR A 75 16.75 -11.78 -16.59
CA THR A 75 15.31 -11.88 -16.86
C THR A 75 14.78 -13.29 -16.58
N ILE A 76 13.53 -13.36 -16.07
CA ILE A 76 12.78 -14.61 -15.98
C ILE A 76 11.35 -14.35 -16.47
N ASP A 77 10.93 -15.09 -17.50
CA ASP A 77 9.56 -15.06 -18.02
C ASP A 77 8.86 -16.37 -17.69
N VAL A 78 7.68 -16.28 -17.06
CA VAL A 78 6.99 -17.45 -16.51
C VAL A 78 5.58 -17.54 -17.06
N GLY A 79 5.39 -18.40 -18.07
CA GLY A 79 4.07 -18.83 -18.52
C GLY A 79 3.50 -20.01 -17.71
N GLY A 80 4.39 -20.88 -17.22
CA GLY A 80 4.07 -22.10 -16.48
C GLY A 80 4.21 -21.93 -14.95
N SER A 81 5.17 -22.62 -14.36
CA SER A 81 5.39 -22.61 -12.91
C SER A 81 6.86 -22.58 -12.51
N VAL A 82 7.25 -21.66 -11.63
CA VAL A 82 8.57 -21.60 -11.00
C VAL A 82 8.45 -21.77 -9.50
N GLY A 83 9.25 -22.65 -8.93
CA GLY A 83 9.42 -22.82 -7.48
C GLY A 83 10.89 -22.73 -7.10
N VAL A 84 11.26 -21.74 -6.31
CA VAL A 84 12.63 -21.57 -5.77
C VAL A 84 12.58 -21.66 -4.25
N GLN A 85 13.26 -22.65 -3.68
CA GLN A 85 13.28 -22.88 -2.23
C GLN A 85 14.26 -21.96 -1.48
N SER A 86 15.18 -21.34 -2.22
CA SER A 86 16.17 -20.38 -1.73
C SER A 86 15.85 -18.96 -2.24
N ALA A 87 16.74 -18.01 -1.94
CA ALA A 87 16.62 -16.63 -2.42
C ALA A 87 16.81 -16.51 -3.94
N VAL A 88 16.14 -15.53 -4.53
CA VAL A 88 16.33 -15.11 -5.92
C VAL A 88 17.08 -13.78 -6.01
N ASN A 89 17.83 -13.57 -7.10
CA ASN A 89 18.39 -12.28 -7.47
C ASN A 89 18.15 -12.05 -8.97
N VAL A 90 17.09 -11.32 -9.28
CA VAL A 90 16.59 -11.18 -10.65
C VAL A 90 16.47 -9.71 -11.05
N GLY A 91 16.90 -9.35 -12.25
CA GLY A 91 16.72 -7.98 -12.76
C GLY A 91 15.25 -7.67 -13.06
N ARG A 92 14.62 -8.50 -13.90
CA ARG A 92 13.20 -8.40 -14.28
C ARG A 92 12.51 -9.77 -14.25
N MET A 93 11.28 -9.82 -13.76
CA MET A 93 10.45 -11.02 -13.79
C MET A 93 9.05 -10.73 -14.34
N ASP A 94 8.64 -11.46 -15.37
CA ASP A 94 7.26 -11.46 -15.89
C ASP A 94 6.56 -12.75 -15.48
N VAL A 95 5.42 -12.60 -14.80
CA VAL A 95 4.66 -13.70 -14.22
C VAL A 95 3.28 -13.78 -14.85
N GLY A 96 3.16 -14.52 -15.95
CA GLY A 96 1.86 -14.94 -16.51
C GLY A 96 1.28 -16.17 -15.80
N GLY A 97 2.13 -17.07 -15.32
CA GLY A 97 1.79 -18.30 -14.62
C GLY A 97 1.89 -18.19 -13.10
N ARG A 98 2.57 -19.13 -12.44
CA ARG A 98 2.76 -19.16 -10.98
C ARG A 98 4.23 -19.14 -10.59
N VAL A 99 4.61 -18.23 -9.70
CA VAL A 99 5.94 -18.17 -9.10
C VAL A 99 5.83 -18.28 -7.58
N ILE A 100 6.64 -19.15 -6.99
CA ILE A 100 6.88 -19.22 -5.54
C ILE A 100 8.38 -19.09 -5.30
N VAL A 101 8.78 -18.10 -4.51
CA VAL A 101 10.18 -17.88 -4.11
C VAL A 101 10.29 -17.82 -2.58
N ASN A 102 11.51 -17.92 -2.07
CA ASN A 102 11.78 -17.81 -0.64
C ASN A 102 12.61 -16.55 -0.33
N GLY A 103 12.10 -15.40 -0.76
CA GLY A 103 12.74 -14.09 -0.60
C GLY A 103 13.84 -13.78 -1.61
N GLY A 104 14.60 -12.72 -1.32
CA GLY A 104 15.70 -12.24 -2.16
C GLY A 104 15.43 -10.85 -2.73
N ARG A 105 15.91 -10.59 -3.94
CA ARG A 105 15.72 -9.32 -4.63
C ARG A 105 15.24 -9.52 -6.07
N ILE A 106 14.22 -8.78 -6.47
CA ILE A 106 13.79 -8.68 -7.87
C ILE A 106 13.63 -7.22 -8.24
N GLY A 107 14.35 -6.72 -9.24
CA GLY A 107 14.30 -5.31 -9.62
C GLY A 107 12.90 -4.88 -10.06
N LYS A 108 12.44 -5.37 -11.22
CA LYS A 108 11.10 -5.10 -11.76
C LYS A 108 10.26 -6.38 -11.83
N VAL A 109 9.02 -6.34 -11.37
CA VAL A 109 8.06 -7.45 -11.49
C VAL A 109 6.79 -7.00 -12.21
N GLU A 110 6.34 -7.78 -13.18
CA GLU A 110 5.01 -7.66 -13.78
C GLU A 110 4.25 -8.97 -13.50
N VAL A 111 3.06 -8.87 -12.90
CA VAL A 111 2.30 -10.06 -12.46
C VAL A 111 0.91 -10.05 -13.07
N GLY A 112 0.71 -10.84 -14.13
CA GLY A 112 -0.62 -11.18 -14.64
C GLY A 112 -1.23 -12.42 -13.95
N GLY A 113 -0.37 -13.34 -13.50
CA GLY A 113 -0.71 -14.59 -12.83
C GLY A 113 -0.64 -14.48 -11.30
N SER A 114 0.27 -15.25 -10.69
CA SER A 114 0.46 -15.29 -9.24
C SER A 114 1.92 -15.33 -8.82
N LEU A 115 2.34 -14.42 -7.95
CA LEU A 115 3.64 -14.41 -7.29
C LEU A 115 3.46 -14.56 -5.77
N GLU A 116 4.17 -15.51 -5.16
CA GLU A 116 4.25 -15.67 -3.71
C GLU A 116 5.72 -15.68 -3.26
N SER A 117 6.06 -14.83 -2.28
CA SER A 117 7.34 -14.89 -1.58
C SER A 117 7.11 -15.32 -0.13
N ASN A 118 7.73 -16.42 0.28
CA ASN A 118 7.61 -16.96 1.65
C ASN A 118 8.56 -16.30 2.67
N ALA A 119 9.42 -15.39 2.20
CA ALA A 119 10.32 -14.60 3.03
C ALA A 119 10.48 -13.19 2.42
N SER A 120 11.19 -12.32 3.13
CA SER A 120 11.44 -10.93 2.74
C SER A 120 11.93 -10.83 1.30
N LEU A 121 11.25 -9.97 0.52
CA LEU A 121 11.57 -9.70 -0.87
C LEU A 121 11.83 -8.21 -1.04
N ASP A 122 13.00 -7.87 -1.57
CA ASP A 122 13.34 -6.51 -1.96
C ASP A 122 13.00 -6.30 -3.44
N PHE A 123 12.41 -5.16 -3.77
CA PHE A 123 12.10 -4.81 -5.16
C PHE A 123 12.17 -3.32 -5.45
N ASP A 124 12.39 -2.97 -6.72
CA ASP A 124 12.40 -1.57 -7.16
C ASP A 124 11.01 -1.17 -7.71
N PHE A 125 10.31 -2.06 -8.42
CA PHE A 125 8.95 -1.83 -8.94
C PHE A 125 8.14 -3.12 -9.07
N ILE A 126 6.85 -3.08 -8.72
CA ILE A 126 5.88 -4.16 -8.99
C ILE A 126 4.61 -3.61 -9.64
N ASP A 127 4.20 -4.19 -10.77
CA ASP A 127 2.85 -4.03 -11.35
C ASP A 127 2.04 -5.31 -11.15
N VAL A 128 0.88 -5.16 -10.49
CA VAL A 128 -0.01 -6.24 -10.08
C VAL A 128 -1.30 -6.21 -10.88
N GLY A 129 -1.36 -6.89 -12.01
CA GLY A 129 -2.61 -7.23 -12.70
C GLY A 129 -3.32 -8.45 -12.09
N GLY A 130 -2.55 -9.39 -11.53
CA GLY A 130 -2.99 -10.66 -10.96
C GLY A 130 -2.97 -10.66 -9.44
N ARG A 131 -2.22 -11.61 -8.84
CA ARG A 131 -2.12 -11.78 -7.39
C ARG A 131 -0.67 -11.80 -6.91
N VAL A 132 -0.37 -10.98 -5.91
CA VAL A 132 0.92 -10.97 -5.22
C VAL A 132 0.70 -11.19 -3.73
N LYS A 133 1.49 -12.09 -3.14
CA LYS A 133 1.57 -12.31 -1.69
C LYS A 133 3.02 -12.31 -1.24
N LEU A 134 3.37 -11.41 -0.33
CA LEU A 134 4.71 -11.30 0.24
C LEU A 134 4.64 -11.58 1.74
N VAL A 135 5.66 -12.24 2.29
CA VAL A 135 5.75 -12.60 3.70
C VAL A 135 7.02 -12.01 4.29
N GLY A 136 6.93 -11.50 5.52
CA GLY A 136 8.07 -10.90 6.23
C GLY A 136 8.25 -9.41 5.95
N GLU A 137 9.32 -8.83 6.49
CA GLU A 137 9.64 -7.42 6.31
C GLU A 137 10.08 -7.17 4.87
N THR A 138 9.27 -6.43 4.12
CA THR A 138 9.43 -6.24 2.67
C THR A 138 9.83 -4.80 2.38
N LYS A 139 10.79 -4.60 1.47
CA LYS A 139 11.22 -3.27 1.03
C LYS A 139 10.99 -3.14 -0.47
N GLY A 140 10.07 -2.27 -0.83
CA GLY A 140 9.71 -1.94 -2.20
C GLY A 140 10.11 -0.53 -2.57
N GLY A 141 10.27 -0.28 -3.86
CA GLY A 141 10.05 1.03 -4.45
C GLY A 141 8.56 1.22 -4.73
N ASP A 142 8.21 1.36 -6.00
CA ASP A 142 6.85 1.70 -6.42
C ASP A 142 5.99 0.46 -6.69
N VAL A 143 4.69 0.52 -6.37
CA VAL A 143 3.72 -0.55 -6.63
C VAL A 143 2.48 0.00 -7.32
N ASP A 144 2.12 -0.55 -8.47
CA ASP A 144 0.83 -0.33 -9.14
C ASP A 144 -0.04 -1.57 -8.96
N VAL A 145 -1.27 -1.39 -8.46
CA VAL A 145 -2.16 -2.50 -8.12
C VAL A 145 -3.49 -2.37 -8.84
N GLY A 146 -3.64 -3.08 -9.95
CA GLY A 146 -4.95 -3.34 -10.58
C GLY A 146 -5.67 -4.57 -10.02
N GLY A 147 -4.91 -5.55 -9.52
CA GLY A 147 -5.36 -6.84 -8.99
C GLY A 147 -5.40 -6.89 -7.46
N SER A 148 -4.69 -7.86 -6.88
CA SER A 148 -4.62 -8.04 -5.42
C SER A 148 -3.18 -8.15 -4.93
N PHE A 149 -2.79 -7.25 -4.02
CA PHE A 149 -1.48 -7.22 -3.40
C PHE A 149 -1.62 -7.41 -1.88
N ARG A 150 -1.01 -8.48 -1.34
CA ARG A 150 -1.06 -8.82 0.07
C ARG A 150 0.34 -8.90 0.67
N VAL A 151 0.54 -8.28 1.84
CA VAL A 151 1.77 -8.40 2.63
C VAL A 151 1.44 -8.96 4.01
N ASP A 152 1.94 -10.16 4.30
CA ASP A 152 1.91 -10.81 5.60
C ASP A 152 3.17 -10.40 6.39
N GLY A 153 3.23 -9.13 6.77
CA GLY A 153 4.39 -8.50 7.40
C GLY A 153 4.36 -6.98 7.24
N ASP A 154 5.45 -6.33 7.63
CA ASP A 154 5.61 -4.88 7.46
C ASP A 154 6.11 -4.57 6.04
N LEU A 155 5.68 -3.43 5.49
CA LEU A 155 6.06 -2.95 4.16
C LEU A 155 6.68 -1.56 4.23
N ARG A 156 7.90 -1.42 3.70
CA ARG A 156 8.46 -0.12 3.29
C ARG A 156 8.29 0.04 1.79
N PHE A 157 7.84 1.20 1.31
CA PHE A 157 7.60 1.47 -0.11
C PHE A 157 7.96 2.91 -0.49
N GLY A 158 8.16 3.17 -1.79
CA GLY A 158 8.20 4.52 -2.33
C GLY A 158 6.78 5.03 -2.52
N LYS A 159 6.13 4.64 -3.62
CA LYS A 159 4.74 4.99 -3.91
C LYS A 159 3.87 3.76 -4.11
N ILE A 160 2.59 3.85 -3.78
CA ILE A 160 1.60 2.83 -4.14
C ILE A 160 0.38 3.51 -4.77
N ASP A 161 -0.01 3.02 -5.95
CA ASP A 161 -1.30 3.33 -6.59
C ASP A 161 -2.22 2.10 -6.47
N VAL A 162 -3.38 2.28 -5.85
CA VAL A 162 -4.34 1.22 -5.60
C VAL A 162 -5.58 1.40 -6.46
N GLY A 163 -5.61 0.77 -7.64
CA GLY A 163 -6.84 0.57 -8.42
C GLY A 163 -7.68 -0.62 -7.95
N GLY A 164 -7.01 -1.67 -7.44
CA GLY A 164 -7.57 -2.94 -7.00
C GLY A 164 -7.69 -3.05 -5.47
N VAL A 165 -7.07 -4.08 -4.89
CA VAL A 165 -7.09 -4.34 -3.45
C VAL A 165 -5.68 -4.51 -2.89
N VAL A 166 -5.36 -3.71 -1.88
CA VAL A 166 -4.14 -3.84 -1.08
C VAL A 166 -4.52 -4.25 0.34
N LYS A 167 -3.85 -5.28 0.87
CA LYS A 167 -3.96 -5.70 2.27
C LYS A 167 -2.59 -5.89 2.91
N ILE A 168 -2.30 -5.13 3.95
CA ILE A 168 -1.05 -5.19 4.72
C ILE A 168 -1.39 -5.58 6.16
N ILE A 169 -0.88 -6.72 6.61
CA ILE A 169 -1.11 -7.25 7.97
C ILE A 169 -0.23 -6.52 8.99
N GLY A 170 0.96 -6.10 8.58
CA GLY A 170 1.87 -5.32 9.41
C GLY A 170 1.61 -3.82 9.31
N SER A 171 2.65 -3.06 9.66
CA SER A 171 2.71 -1.63 9.44
C SER A 171 3.20 -1.31 8.03
N ALA A 172 2.81 -0.15 7.52
CA ALA A 172 3.19 0.35 6.20
C ALA A 172 3.86 1.73 6.34
N GLU A 173 5.04 1.88 5.75
CA GLU A 173 5.81 3.14 5.76
C GLU A 173 6.25 3.47 4.33
N GLY A 174 5.93 4.66 3.83
CA GLY A 174 6.36 5.06 2.49
C GLY A 174 6.25 6.54 2.20
N ASP A 175 6.37 6.93 0.94
CA ASP A 175 6.32 8.34 0.54
C ASP A 175 4.89 8.81 0.30
N SER A 176 4.21 8.21 -0.66
CA SER A 176 2.84 8.61 -1.06
C SER A 176 1.96 7.42 -1.40
N LEU A 177 0.66 7.57 -1.18
CA LEU A 177 -0.34 6.52 -1.43
C LEU A 177 -1.59 7.12 -2.09
N ASP A 178 -1.95 6.62 -3.27
CA ASP A 178 -3.23 6.92 -3.93
C ASP A 178 -4.14 5.69 -3.87
N VAL A 179 -5.34 5.87 -3.34
CA VAL A 179 -6.32 4.81 -3.15
C VAL A 179 -7.58 5.09 -3.95
N GLY A 180 -7.63 4.62 -5.19
CA GLY A 180 -8.85 4.54 -6.00
C GLY A 180 -9.74 3.34 -5.65
N GLY A 181 -9.14 2.23 -5.23
CA GLY A 181 -9.77 0.95 -4.90
C GLY A 181 -9.96 0.76 -3.39
N LYS A 182 -9.40 -0.33 -2.83
CA LYS A 182 -9.49 -0.66 -1.41
C LYS A 182 -8.13 -0.91 -0.78
N LEU A 183 -7.88 -0.23 0.33
CA LEU A 183 -6.71 -0.43 1.19
C LEU A 183 -7.16 -0.90 2.58
N LEU A 184 -6.48 -1.94 3.09
CA LEU A 184 -6.54 -2.34 4.50
C LEU A 184 -5.13 -2.45 5.08
N VAL A 185 -4.87 -1.74 6.16
CA VAL A 185 -3.64 -1.85 6.97
C VAL A 185 -4.03 -2.22 8.40
N GLU A 186 -3.61 -3.38 8.89
CA GLU A 186 -4.04 -3.87 10.22
C GLU A 186 -3.25 -3.25 11.40
N LYS A 187 -2.21 -2.44 11.11
CA LYS A 187 -1.46 -1.68 12.13
C LYS A 187 -1.40 -0.20 11.77
N PHE A 188 -0.19 0.35 11.64
CA PHE A 188 0.06 1.77 11.42
C PHE A 188 0.36 2.04 9.95
N LEU A 189 -0.12 3.17 9.44
CA LEU A 189 0.26 3.70 8.13
C LEU A 189 0.96 5.05 8.33
N THR A 190 2.23 5.14 7.92
CA THR A 190 3.02 6.38 7.99
C THR A 190 3.52 6.77 6.61
N LEU A 191 3.20 7.99 6.18
CA LEU A 191 3.62 8.55 4.90
C LEU A 191 4.48 9.78 5.10
N SER A 192 5.55 9.89 4.32
CA SER A 192 6.43 11.06 4.34
C SER A 192 5.81 12.26 3.61
N ASP A 193 4.92 12.00 2.64
CA ASP A 193 4.24 12.97 1.79
C ASP A 193 2.70 12.81 1.86
N THR A 194 2.02 12.49 0.76
CA THR A 194 0.56 12.59 0.66
C THR A 194 -0.18 11.24 0.72
N LEU A 195 -1.37 11.27 1.32
CA LEU A 195 -2.41 10.25 1.14
C LEU A 195 -3.58 10.83 0.35
N GLU A 196 -3.91 10.22 -0.79
CA GLU A 196 -5.13 10.52 -1.55
C GLU A 196 -6.07 9.30 -1.53
N VAL A 197 -7.34 9.52 -1.17
CA VAL A 197 -8.33 8.44 -1.09
C VAL A 197 -9.56 8.82 -1.88
N GLY A 198 -9.69 8.28 -3.09
CA GLY A 198 -10.92 8.30 -3.88
C GLY A 198 -11.86 7.14 -3.55
N GLY A 199 -11.31 6.00 -3.16
CA GLY A 199 -12.00 4.76 -2.82
C GLY A 199 -12.23 4.58 -1.31
N LYS A 200 -11.73 3.46 -0.75
CA LYS A 200 -11.82 3.15 0.68
C LYS A 200 -10.46 2.79 1.27
N ALA A 201 -10.08 3.45 2.36
CA ALA A 201 -8.93 3.07 3.18
C ALA A 201 -9.38 2.79 4.62
N ASP A 202 -9.05 1.60 5.13
CA ASP A 202 -9.21 1.22 6.53
C ASP A 202 -7.82 0.98 7.13
N VAL A 203 -7.47 1.72 8.18
CA VAL A 203 -6.23 1.55 8.96
C VAL A 203 -6.65 1.22 10.38
N GLU A 204 -6.33 0.05 10.91
CA GLU A 204 -6.81 -0.31 12.25
C GLU A 204 -6.13 0.51 13.36
N GLY A 205 -4.87 0.92 13.16
CA GLY A 205 -4.14 1.80 14.05
C GLY A 205 -4.08 3.26 13.58
N ASP A 206 -2.96 3.91 13.86
CA ASP A 206 -2.74 5.32 13.54
C ASP A 206 -2.39 5.50 12.06
N LEU A 207 -2.92 6.58 11.49
CA LEU A 207 -2.62 7.07 10.15
C LEU A 207 -1.88 8.42 10.27
N ALA A 208 -0.62 8.47 9.85
CA ALA A 208 0.19 9.67 9.83
C ALA A 208 0.66 10.02 8.40
N ALA A 209 0.56 11.28 8.00
CA ALA A 209 1.06 11.76 6.71
C ALA A 209 1.50 13.24 6.77
N HIS A 210 2.06 13.78 5.68
CA HIS A 210 2.22 15.23 5.53
C HIS A 210 0.87 15.89 5.27
N ALA A 211 0.14 15.42 4.25
CA ALA A 211 -1.18 15.90 3.89
C ALA A 211 -2.11 14.74 3.50
N ILE A 212 -3.40 14.88 3.82
CA ILE A 212 -4.41 13.82 3.63
C ILE A 212 -5.62 14.39 2.89
N ASN A 213 -5.94 13.83 1.72
CA ASN A 213 -7.07 14.21 0.88
C ASN A 213 -8.06 13.05 0.76
N ILE A 214 -9.27 13.22 1.30
CA ILE A 214 -10.29 12.17 1.38
C ILE A 214 -11.49 12.55 0.51
N GLY A 215 -11.52 12.04 -0.73
CA GLY A 215 -12.69 12.10 -1.60
C GLY A 215 -13.70 10.99 -1.31
N GLY A 216 -13.21 9.79 -0.94
CA GLY A 216 -13.98 8.59 -0.64
C GLY A 216 -14.24 8.40 0.86
N LYS A 217 -13.84 7.25 1.41
CA LYS A 217 -13.98 6.94 2.85
C LYS A 217 -12.64 6.55 3.47
N VAL A 218 -12.32 7.15 4.62
CA VAL A 218 -11.25 6.71 5.51
C VAL A 218 -11.81 6.32 6.88
N GLU A 219 -11.26 5.24 7.43
CA GLU A 219 -11.47 4.81 8.82
C GLU A 219 -10.10 4.53 9.44
N ALA A 220 -9.79 5.19 10.56
CA ALA A 220 -8.53 5.02 11.29
C ALA A 220 -8.74 5.19 12.79
N TYR A 221 -7.88 4.63 13.65
CA TYR A 221 -7.98 4.92 15.09
C TYR A 221 -7.71 6.40 15.34
N GLN A 222 -6.53 6.91 14.97
CA GLN A 222 -6.16 8.32 15.04
C GLN A 222 -5.56 8.77 13.70
N ILE A 223 -5.82 10.03 13.32
CA ILE A 223 -5.27 10.64 12.10
C ILE A 223 -4.39 11.83 12.47
N THR A 224 -3.15 11.85 12.00
CA THR A 224 -2.23 12.97 12.18
C THR A 224 -1.68 13.44 10.84
N ALA A 225 -1.85 14.72 10.52
CA ALA A 225 -1.24 15.34 9.35
C ALA A 225 -0.35 16.51 9.77
N LYS A 226 0.87 16.59 9.22
CA LYS A 226 1.77 17.70 9.54
C LYS A 226 1.24 19.04 9.03
N ASP A 227 0.68 19.04 7.82
CA ASP A 227 0.14 20.22 7.17
C ASP A 227 -1.39 20.23 7.23
N SER A 228 -2.04 19.34 6.47
CA SER A 228 -3.48 19.48 6.24
C SER A 228 -4.26 18.18 6.09
N VAL A 229 -5.52 18.22 6.50
CA VAL A 229 -6.53 17.19 6.23
C VAL A 229 -7.72 17.82 5.49
N SER A 230 -8.05 17.33 4.31
CA SER A 230 -9.18 17.77 3.51
C SER A 230 -10.16 16.61 3.27
N VAL A 231 -11.40 16.74 3.75
CA VAL A 231 -12.42 15.68 3.68
C VAL A 231 -13.58 16.11 2.79
N GLY A 232 -13.58 15.66 1.53
CA GLY A 232 -14.74 15.77 0.64
C GLY A 232 -15.79 14.68 0.86
N GLY A 233 -15.36 13.49 1.27
CA GLY A 233 -16.22 12.32 1.49
C GLY A 233 -16.54 12.07 2.97
N ALA A 234 -16.14 10.91 3.48
CA ALA A 234 -16.39 10.48 4.85
C ALA A 234 -15.12 10.09 5.59
N MET A 235 -15.02 10.49 6.85
CA MET A 235 -13.93 10.13 7.74
C MET A 235 -14.50 9.67 9.08
N VAL A 236 -13.99 8.56 9.59
CA VAL A 236 -14.34 8.03 10.91
C VAL A 236 -13.06 7.79 11.69
N THR A 237 -13.02 8.31 12.91
CA THR A 237 -11.90 8.11 13.83
C THR A 237 -12.39 8.05 15.27
N GLU A 238 -11.73 7.22 16.07
CA GLU A 238 -12.01 7.08 17.51
C GLU A 238 -11.12 8.02 18.35
N GLY A 239 -9.82 8.08 18.03
CA GLY A 239 -8.82 8.94 18.67
C GLY A 239 -8.80 10.39 18.16
N GLY A 240 -9.49 10.69 17.06
CA GLY A 240 -9.62 12.02 16.50
C GLY A 240 -8.55 12.36 15.45
N VAL A 241 -8.59 13.63 15.02
CA VAL A 241 -7.68 14.19 14.01
C VAL A 241 -6.85 15.30 14.62
N ASP A 242 -5.55 15.28 14.35
CA ASP A 242 -4.61 16.36 14.68
C ASP A 242 -3.91 16.86 13.39
N ALA A 243 -4.05 18.14 13.06
CA ALA A 243 -3.36 18.75 11.93
C ALA A 243 -3.24 20.27 12.06
N SER A 244 -2.37 20.92 11.29
CA SER A 244 -2.30 22.40 11.27
C SER A 244 -3.59 23.00 10.67
N TYR A 245 -4.10 22.40 9.59
CA TYR A 245 -5.32 22.84 8.92
C TYR A 245 -6.28 21.68 8.63
N VAL A 246 -7.55 21.83 9.01
CA VAL A 246 -8.59 20.84 8.68
C VAL A 246 -9.71 21.51 7.88
N LYS A 247 -9.99 20.95 6.69
CA LYS A 247 -11.07 21.39 5.82
C LYS A 247 -12.07 20.26 5.60
N ILE A 248 -13.31 20.47 6.00
CA ILE A 248 -14.40 19.57 5.66
C ILE A 248 -15.13 20.17 4.46
N GLY A 249 -15.05 19.48 3.33
CA GLY A 249 -15.68 19.85 2.06
C GLY A 249 -17.20 19.91 2.15
N ARG A 250 -17.85 20.40 1.08
CA ARG A 250 -19.32 20.52 1.04
C ARG A 250 -19.95 19.15 1.24
N GLN A 251 -20.91 19.04 2.16
CA GLN A 251 -21.56 17.77 2.54
C GLN A 251 -20.61 16.69 3.10
N GLY A 252 -19.34 17.02 3.38
CA GLY A 252 -18.39 16.11 4.00
C GLY A 252 -18.83 15.69 5.40
N ARG A 253 -18.42 14.49 5.81
CA ARG A 253 -18.83 13.89 7.09
C ARG A 253 -17.64 13.42 7.88
N VAL A 254 -17.52 13.91 9.11
CA VAL A 254 -16.52 13.44 10.07
C VAL A 254 -17.20 12.95 11.32
N LYS A 255 -16.82 11.76 11.77
CA LYS A 255 -17.09 11.25 13.11
C LYS A 255 -15.76 11.11 13.84
N GLY A 256 -15.71 11.58 15.09
CA GLY A 256 -14.49 11.79 15.86
C GLY A 256 -14.12 13.26 16.00
N ALA A 257 -13.32 13.55 17.02
CA ALA A 257 -12.87 14.90 17.35
C ALA A 257 -11.88 15.45 16.32
N ILE A 258 -11.95 16.75 16.05
CA ILE A 258 -11.02 17.47 15.18
C ILE A 258 -10.24 18.47 16.03
N ARG A 259 -8.91 18.43 15.96
CA ARG A 259 -8.00 19.37 16.59
C ARG A 259 -7.09 20.00 15.53
N ALA A 260 -7.18 21.32 15.36
CA ALA A 260 -6.30 22.03 14.42
C ALA A 260 -6.13 23.52 14.74
N ASP A 261 -5.09 24.16 14.19
CA ASP A 261 -4.93 25.61 14.34
C ASP A 261 -6.05 26.36 13.58
N GLU A 262 -6.40 25.89 12.38
CA GLU A 262 -7.52 26.40 11.60
C GLU A 262 -8.43 25.29 11.09
N VAL A 263 -9.74 25.45 11.32
CA VAL A 263 -10.79 24.52 10.88
C VAL A 263 -11.79 25.25 9.99
N LEU A 264 -11.97 24.74 8.77
CA LEU A 264 -12.99 25.20 7.83
C LEU A 264 -14.03 24.10 7.59
N ILE A 265 -15.24 24.31 8.08
CA ILE A 265 -16.39 23.42 7.85
C ILE A 265 -17.24 24.03 6.74
N ARG A 266 -17.20 23.44 5.54
CA ARG A 266 -17.93 23.98 4.39
C ARG A 266 -19.42 23.67 4.42
N SER A 267 -20.13 24.32 3.51
CA SER A 267 -21.58 24.34 3.44
C SER A 267 -22.21 22.94 3.54
N GLY A 268 -23.07 22.75 4.54
CA GLY A 268 -23.80 21.50 4.77
C GLY A 268 -22.97 20.31 5.29
N ALA A 269 -21.71 20.51 5.61
CA ALA A 269 -20.88 19.47 6.23
C ALA A 269 -21.35 19.13 7.65
N ARG A 270 -20.99 17.93 8.12
CA ARG A 270 -21.31 17.44 9.47
C ARG A 270 -20.08 16.92 10.16
N VAL A 271 -19.84 17.42 11.37
CA VAL A 271 -18.74 17.01 12.23
C VAL A 271 -19.25 16.81 13.66
N GLU A 272 -18.47 16.10 14.47
CA GLU A 272 -18.76 15.96 15.90
C GLU A 272 -18.12 17.12 16.67
N ASP A 273 -16.98 16.88 17.29
CA ASP A 273 -16.36 17.82 18.23
C ASP A 273 -15.21 18.56 17.53
N ILE A 274 -15.17 19.89 17.62
CA ILE A 274 -14.14 20.73 16.99
C ILE A 274 -13.37 21.49 18.07
N HIS A 275 -12.05 21.39 18.02
CA HIS A 275 -11.10 22.17 18.79
C HIS A 275 -10.17 22.91 17.82
N GLY A 276 -10.09 24.24 17.92
CA GLY A 276 -9.09 24.95 17.13
C GLY A 276 -8.93 26.43 17.39
N GLY A 277 -7.82 27.01 16.92
CA GLY A 277 -7.54 28.43 17.08
C GLY A 277 -8.56 29.29 16.34
N LYS A 278 -8.72 29.03 15.05
CA LYS A 278 -9.70 29.70 14.18
C LYS A 278 -10.68 28.68 13.60
N ILE A 279 -11.96 28.86 13.86
CA ILE A 279 -13.02 27.97 13.37
C ILE A 279 -13.98 28.77 12.49
N THR A 280 -14.17 28.30 11.26
CA THR A 280 -15.16 28.86 10.32
C THR A 280 -16.17 27.78 9.94
N MET A 281 -17.45 28.04 10.19
CA MET A 281 -18.56 27.19 9.77
C MET A 281 -19.38 27.91 8.68
N GLU A 282 -19.30 27.43 7.44
CA GLU A 282 -20.09 27.94 6.31
C GLU A 282 -21.56 27.52 6.42
N ARG A 283 -22.43 28.21 5.66
CA ARG A 283 -23.89 28.05 5.66
C ARG A 283 -24.37 26.60 5.78
N GLY A 284 -25.19 26.35 6.80
CA GLY A 284 -25.86 25.07 6.99
C GLY A 284 -24.96 23.94 7.50
N ALA A 285 -23.74 24.25 7.94
CA ALA A 285 -22.89 23.27 8.61
C ALA A 285 -23.46 22.83 9.97
N HIS A 286 -23.13 21.60 10.37
CA HIS A 286 -23.54 20.99 11.63
C HIS A 286 -22.33 20.54 12.44
N ALA A 287 -22.30 20.90 13.71
CA ALA A 287 -21.32 20.41 14.67
C ALA A 287 -22.03 19.92 15.95
N LYS A 288 -21.44 18.94 16.63
CA LYS A 288 -21.85 18.55 17.98
C LYS A 288 -21.34 19.58 18.98
N ASN A 289 -20.03 19.77 19.10
CA ASN A 289 -19.43 20.78 19.96
C ASN A 289 -18.40 21.63 19.21
N VAL A 290 -18.25 22.89 19.64
CA VAL A 290 -17.30 23.85 19.04
C VAL A 290 -16.49 24.56 20.13
N TYR A 291 -15.18 24.37 20.14
CA TYR A 291 -14.26 24.97 21.11
C TYR A 291 -13.15 25.69 20.36
N GLY A 292 -13.11 27.03 20.40
CA GLY A 292 -12.05 27.73 19.69
C GLY A 292 -11.78 29.15 20.12
N GLU A 293 -10.65 29.71 19.72
CA GLU A 293 -10.29 31.07 20.15
C GLU A 293 -11.15 32.11 19.41
N SER A 294 -11.19 32.00 18.08
CA SER A 294 -11.98 32.85 17.20
C SER A 294 -12.93 32.00 16.36
N VAL A 295 -14.23 32.17 16.55
CA VAL A 295 -15.25 31.35 15.90
C VAL A 295 -16.16 32.21 15.02
N HIS A 296 -16.27 31.87 13.75
CA HIS A 296 -17.18 32.50 12.79
C HIS A 296 -18.20 31.48 12.25
N ILE A 297 -19.49 31.77 12.42
CA ILE A 297 -20.58 30.87 12.06
C ILE A 297 -21.57 31.57 11.13
N GLU A 298 -21.62 31.11 9.88
CA GLU A 298 -22.53 31.60 8.87
C GLU A 298 -23.99 31.14 9.10
N SER A 299 -24.89 31.67 8.26
CA SER A 299 -26.33 31.47 8.37
C SER A 299 -26.75 30.00 8.39
N ARG A 300 -27.78 29.67 9.16
CA ARG A 300 -28.44 28.34 9.20
C ARG A 300 -27.58 27.18 9.69
N CYS A 301 -26.42 27.46 10.30
CA CYS A 301 -25.64 26.43 10.98
C CYS A 301 -26.35 25.93 12.24
N ARG A 302 -25.98 24.73 12.69
CA ARG A 302 -26.50 24.13 13.92
C ARG A 302 -25.37 23.59 14.78
N VAL A 303 -25.40 23.97 16.06
CA VAL A 303 -24.54 23.38 17.10
C VAL A 303 -25.43 22.67 18.12
N GLU A 304 -25.27 21.36 18.24
CA GLU A 304 -26.16 20.51 19.04
C GLU A 304 -25.80 20.47 20.53
N GLY A 305 -24.52 20.68 20.84
CA GLY A 305 -23.98 20.69 22.18
C GLY A 305 -23.52 22.08 22.58
N GLU A 306 -22.26 22.17 22.97
CA GLU A 306 -21.66 23.37 23.55
C GLU A 306 -20.85 24.15 22.53
N ILE A 307 -20.81 25.46 22.76
CA ILE A 307 -19.87 26.35 22.10
C ILE A 307 -19.15 27.20 23.14
N GLN A 308 -17.83 27.07 23.20
CA GLN A 308 -16.99 27.84 24.10
C GLN A 308 -15.87 28.55 23.32
N TYR A 309 -15.62 29.81 23.68
CA TYR A 309 -14.62 30.62 22.99
C TYR A 309 -13.86 31.55 23.91
N THR A 310 -12.62 31.91 23.56
CA THR A 310 -11.75 32.76 24.39
C THR A 310 -11.61 34.19 23.85
N SER A 311 -11.58 34.38 22.52
CA SER A 311 -11.39 35.68 21.88
C SER A 311 -12.71 36.26 21.35
N SER A 312 -13.25 35.69 20.28
CA SER A 312 -14.44 36.21 19.58
C SER A 312 -15.39 35.12 19.08
N LEU A 313 -16.68 35.47 19.00
CA LEU A 313 -17.72 34.69 18.35
C LEU A 313 -18.53 35.61 17.43
N GLU A 314 -18.51 35.34 16.15
CA GLU A 314 -19.30 36.03 15.12
C GLU A 314 -20.34 35.09 14.54
N THR A 315 -21.59 35.53 14.48
CA THR A 315 -22.71 34.68 14.01
C THR A 315 -23.61 35.46 13.07
N GLU A 316 -24.05 34.79 12.00
CA GLU A 316 -25.07 35.31 11.10
C GLU A 316 -26.50 34.91 11.53
N ARG A 317 -27.50 35.26 10.71
CA ARG A 317 -28.91 34.99 11.00
C ARG A 317 -29.26 33.51 10.92
N GLY A 318 -30.10 33.06 11.84
CA GLY A 318 -30.71 31.72 11.81
C GLY A 318 -29.79 30.60 12.24
N VAL A 319 -28.69 30.90 12.93
CA VAL A 319 -27.88 29.89 13.62
C VAL A 319 -28.67 29.31 14.79
N GLN A 320 -28.62 27.99 14.94
CA GLN A 320 -29.31 27.27 16.01
C GLN A 320 -28.31 26.74 17.03
N PHE A 321 -28.45 27.21 18.26
CA PHE A 321 -27.68 26.73 19.40
C PHE A 321 -28.60 25.99 20.36
N THR A 322 -28.23 24.77 20.74
CA THR A 322 -28.98 24.01 21.75
C THR A 322 -28.65 24.49 23.16
N LYS A 323 -27.40 24.90 23.39
CA LYS A 323 -26.93 25.60 24.59
C LYS A 323 -26.39 26.97 24.21
N ASN A 324 -26.58 27.96 25.08
CA ASN A 324 -26.06 29.31 24.82
C ASN A 324 -24.52 29.31 24.72
N PRO A 325 -23.94 30.09 23.79
CA PRO A 325 -22.50 30.28 23.75
C PRO A 325 -21.90 30.84 25.03
N VAL A 326 -20.73 30.34 25.41
CA VAL A 326 -20.03 30.75 26.64
C VAL A 326 -18.63 31.27 26.31
N LYS A 327 -18.32 32.49 26.73
CA LYS A 327 -16.94 32.99 26.72
C LYS A 327 -16.19 32.46 27.94
N VAL A 328 -15.05 31.82 27.74
CA VAL A 328 -14.23 31.19 28.79
C VAL A 328 -12.81 31.75 28.81
N ALA A 329 -12.11 31.61 29.94
CA ALA A 329 -10.71 32.02 30.06
C ALA A 329 -9.74 31.04 29.39
N ALA A 330 -10.10 29.75 29.35
CA ALA A 330 -9.36 28.67 28.72
C ALA A 330 -10.34 27.66 28.12
N LEU A 331 -9.99 27.08 26.96
CA LEU A 331 -10.79 26.05 26.31
C LEU A 331 -10.66 24.70 27.04
N PRO A 332 -11.69 23.85 27.00
CA PRO A 332 -11.61 22.49 27.51
C PRO A 332 -10.57 21.68 26.72
N GLN A 333 -9.86 20.81 27.43
CA GLN A 333 -8.83 19.94 26.86
C GLN A 333 -9.43 18.86 25.97
#